data_AF-A0A2G9U6N1-F1
#
_entry.id   AF-A0A2G9U6N1-F1
#
_cell.length_a   1.000
_cell.length_b   1.000
_cell.length_c   1.000
_cell.angle_alpha   90.00
_cell.angle_beta   90.00
_cell.angle_gamma   90.00
#
_symmetry.space_group_name_H-M   'P 1'
#
loop_
_entity.id
_entity.type
_entity.pdbx_description
1 polymer ?
#
loop_
_entity_poly.entity_id
_entity_poly.type
_entity_poly.pdbx_seq_one_letter_code
_entity_poly.pdbx_strand_id
1 'polypeptide(L)'
;MKQPADLGASGLVLWSTSKKIKDRCDYIAKYISTDLGPTLTNVRGNLTKCRETKCLNRGECVLRQPATECTFDFDFDDYECRCDQHYKGENCSEQRRFPY
;
A
#
# COMPACT_ATOMS: atom_id res chain seq x y z
N MET A 1 7.60 -5.01 -2.97
CA MET A 1 6.17 -4.64 -3.17
C MET A 1 5.60 -3.85 -1.99
N LYS A 2 5.90 -4.21 -0.74
CA LYS A 2 5.44 -3.45 0.45
C LYS A 2 6.03 -2.03 0.51
N GLN A 3 7.34 -1.88 0.37
CA GLN A 3 8.04 -0.58 0.44
C GLN A 3 7.41 0.58 -0.36
N PRO A 4 7.10 0.47 -1.67
CA PRO A 4 6.45 1.57 -2.37
C PRO A 4 5.05 1.88 -1.80
N ALA A 5 4.33 0.87 -1.31
CA ALA A 5 3.05 1.06 -0.66
C ALA A 5 3.21 1.76 0.71
N ASP A 6 4.24 1.42 1.48
CA ASP A 6 4.60 2.10 2.73
C ASP A 6 4.94 3.57 2.52
N LEU A 7 5.54 3.92 1.38
CA LEU A 7 5.83 5.30 1.00
C LEU A 7 4.59 6.05 0.45
N GLY A 8 3.42 5.39 0.43
CA GLY A 8 2.18 5.96 -0.06
C GLY A 8 2.10 6.05 -1.58
N ALA A 9 2.73 5.14 -2.33
CA ALA A 9 2.46 5.05 -3.76
C ALA A 9 0.98 4.69 -3.99
N SER A 10 0.31 5.37 -4.93
CA SER A 10 -1.10 5.10 -5.27
C SER A 10 -1.30 3.77 -6.00
N GLY A 11 -0.23 3.14 -6.47
CA GLY A 11 -0.29 1.88 -7.20
C GLY A 11 1.07 1.41 -7.69
N LEU A 12 1.08 0.26 -8.35
CA LEU A 12 2.26 -0.37 -8.91
C LEU A 12 1.99 -0.83 -10.34
N VAL A 13 2.98 -0.64 -11.21
CA VAL A 13 2.99 -1.23 -12.55
C VAL A 13 3.97 -2.39 -12.54
N LEU A 14 3.44 -3.60 -12.63
CA LEU A 14 4.23 -4.82 -12.78
C LEU A 14 4.51 -5.05 -14.26
N TRP A 15 5.79 -5.00 -14.63
CA TRP A 15 6.23 -5.15 -16.01
C TRP A 15 7.21 -6.33 -16.15
N SER A 16 7.09 -7.07 -17.25
CA SER A 16 7.96 -8.18 -17.61
C SER A 16 8.25 -8.17 -19.10
N THR A 17 9.38 -8.76 -19.50
CA THR A 17 9.77 -8.91 -20.90
C THR A 17 8.92 -9.96 -21.63
N SER A 18 8.69 -9.73 -22.94
CA SER A 18 8.06 -10.71 -23.84
C SER A 18 9.00 -11.85 -24.25
N LYS A 19 10.30 -11.76 -23.94
CA LYS A 19 11.30 -12.77 -24.30
C LYS A 19 10.91 -14.14 -23.75
N LYS A 20 10.68 -15.09 -24.68
CA LYS A 20 10.28 -16.48 -24.39
C LYS A 20 9.06 -16.56 -23.46
N ILE A 21 8.07 -15.70 -23.65
CA ILE A 21 6.89 -15.68 -22.75
C ILE A 21 6.13 -17.01 -22.79
N LYS A 22 5.99 -17.64 -23.96
CA LYS A 22 5.32 -18.94 -24.12
C LYS A 22 5.94 -20.04 -23.24
N ASP A 23 7.26 -20.06 -23.13
CA ASP A 23 8.01 -21.04 -22.31
C ASP A 23 7.91 -20.76 -20.80
N ARG A 24 7.52 -19.53 -20.43
CA ARG A 24 7.49 -19.04 -19.04
C ARG A 24 6.07 -18.87 -18.50
N CYS A 25 5.04 -18.96 -19.34
CA CYS A 25 3.65 -18.71 -18.97
C CYS A 25 3.23 -19.49 -17.72
N ASP A 26 3.49 -20.80 -17.68
CA ASP A 26 3.07 -21.65 -16.56
C ASP A 26 3.80 -21.30 -15.26
N TYR A 27 5.09 -20.97 -15.34
CA TYR A 27 5.87 -20.52 -14.20
C TYR A 27 5.40 -19.15 -13.68
N ILE A 28 5.06 -18.24 -14.59
CA ILE A 28 4.50 -16.93 -14.23
C ILE A 28 3.12 -17.10 -13.58
N ALA A 29 2.26 -17.92 -14.17
CA ALA A 29 0.93 -18.22 -13.61
C ALA A 29 1.05 -18.81 -12.20
N LYS A 30 1.95 -19.80 -12.03
CA LYS A 30 2.24 -20.37 -10.72
C LYS A 30 2.71 -19.30 -9.74
N TYR A 31 3.77 -18.55 -10.07
CA TYR A 31 4.31 -17.49 -9.22
C TYR A 31 3.27 -16.42 -8.82
N ILE A 32 2.41 -16.02 -9.76
CA ILE A 32 1.30 -15.09 -9.47
C ILE A 32 0.33 -15.72 -8.48
N SER A 33 -0.06 -16.97 -8.68
CA SER A 33 -1.04 -17.64 -7.81
C SER A 33 -0.52 -18.00 -6.42
N THR A 34 0.76 -18.36 -6.29
CA THR A 34 1.32 -18.93 -5.05
C THR A 34 2.09 -17.93 -4.21
N ASP A 35 2.75 -16.95 -4.84
CA ASP A 35 3.69 -16.07 -4.15
C ASP A 35 3.23 -14.62 -4.23
N LEU A 36 3.19 -14.08 -5.45
CA LEU A 36 2.98 -12.64 -5.66
C LEU A 36 1.55 -12.21 -5.34
N GLY A 37 0.54 -12.96 -5.80
CA GLY A 37 -0.87 -12.66 -5.57
C GLY A 37 -1.25 -12.62 -4.09
N PRO A 38 -0.93 -13.66 -3.30
CA PRO A 38 -1.13 -13.64 -1.85
C PRO A 38 -0.40 -12.49 -1.17
N THR A 39 0.85 -12.21 -1.57
CA THR A 39 1.64 -11.08 -1.04
C THR A 39 0.95 -9.75 -1.29
N LEU A 40 0.47 -9.50 -2.52
CA LEU A 40 -0.23 -8.26 -2.88
C LEU A 40 -1.56 -8.13 -2.14
N THR A 41 -2.27 -9.23 -1.98
CA THR A 41 -3.54 -9.27 -1.23
C THR A 41 -3.29 -8.93 0.24
N ASN A 42 -2.24 -9.48 0.85
CA ASN A 42 -1.86 -9.17 2.22
C ASN A 42 -1.48 -7.69 2.40
N VAL A 43 -0.63 -7.15 1.52
CA VAL A 43 -0.21 -5.73 1.59
C VAL A 43 -1.41 -4.80 1.42
N ARG A 44 -2.24 -5.04 0.39
CA ARG A 44 -3.44 -4.24 0.15
C ARG A 44 -4.42 -4.33 1.32
N GLY A 45 -4.69 -5.53 1.81
CA GLY A 45 -5.62 -5.75 2.93
C GLY A 45 -5.20 -5.02 4.19
N ASN A 46 -3.91 -5.06 4.54
CA ASN A 46 -3.40 -4.34 5.71
C ASN A 46 -3.47 -2.82 5.55
N LEU A 47 -3.13 -2.27 4.37
CA LEU A 47 -3.25 -0.83 4.13
C LEU A 47 -4.70 -0.35 4.12
N THR A 48 -5.61 -1.13 3.54
CA THR A 48 -7.05 -0.86 3.60
C THR A 48 -7.53 -0.85 5.06
N LYS A 49 -7.16 -1.86 5.85
CA LYS A 49 -7.50 -1.91 7.27
C LYS A 49 -6.92 -0.71 8.04
N CYS A 50 -5.66 -0.35 7.79
CA CYS A 50 -5.03 0.82 8.41
C CYS A 50 -5.79 2.11 8.06
N ARG A 51 -6.13 2.30 6.78
CA ARG A 51 -6.93 3.44 6.33
C ARG A 51 -8.29 3.50 7.03
N GLU A 52 -8.96 2.36 7.17
CA GLU A 52 -10.25 2.25 7.87
C GLU A 52 -10.13 2.58 9.36
N THR A 53 -9.18 1.97 10.07
CA THR A 53 -9.10 2.03 11.53
C THR A 53 -8.35 3.25 12.05
N LYS A 54 -7.29 3.68 11.34
CA LYS A 54 -6.39 4.76 11.79
C LYS A 54 -6.69 6.10 11.12
N CYS A 55 -7.05 6.10 9.84
CA CYS A 55 -7.27 7.34 9.07
C CYS A 55 -8.74 7.63 8.79
N LEU A 56 -9.68 6.94 9.46
CA LEU A 56 -11.13 7.14 9.33
C LEU A 56 -11.63 7.07 7.87
N ASN A 57 -10.99 6.24 7.05
CA ASN A 57 -11.19 6.15 5.59
C ASN A 57 -10.94 7.45 4.79
N ARG A 58 -10.33 8.46 5.41
CA ARG A 58 -10.14 9.82 4.87
C ARG A 58 -8.68 10.18 4.61
N GLY A 59 -7.83 9.17 4.49
CA GLY A 59 -6.42 9.32 4.18
C GLY A 59 -5.76 7.98 3.92
N GLU A 60 -4.57 8.04 3.35
CA GLU A 60 -3.74 6.88 3.11
C GLU A 60 -2.74 6.69 4.25
N CYS A 61 -2.48 5.45 4.65
CA CYS A 61 -1.43 5.16 5.63
C CYS A 61 -0.07 5.16 4.94
N VAL A 62 0.86 5.93 5.50
CA VAL A 62 2.27 5.98 5.06
C VAL A 62 3.18 5.73 6.25
N LEU A 63 4.23 4.95 6.05
CA LEU A 63 5.18 4.61 7.10
C LEU A 63 6.00 5.85 7.43
N ARG A 64 6.07 6.21 8.73
CA ARG A 64 6.73 7.45 9.18
C ARG A 64 8.22 7.50 8.82
N GLN A 65 8.88 6.35 8.87
CA GLN A 65 10.30 6.22 8.53
C GLN A 65 10.46 5.11 7.50
N PRO A 66 11.29 5.29 6.45
CA PRO A 66 11.54 4.23 5.48
C PRO A 66 12.03 2.96 6.16
N ALA A 67 11.41 1.83 5.85
CA ALA A 67 11.82 0.53 6.38
C ALA A 67 13.29 0.25 6.01
N THR A 68 14.11 -0.07 7.01
CA THR A 68 15.52 -0.45 6.84
C THR A 68 15.68 -1.92 6.49
N GLU A 69 14.69 -2.75 6.82
CA GLU A 69 14.67 -4.18 6.57
C GLU A 69 13.42 -4.61 5.79
N CYS A 70 13.56 -5.69 5.04
CA CYS A 70 12.44 -6.28 4.31
C CYS A 70 11.59 -7.12 5.27
N THR A 71 10.47 -6.57 5.73
CA THR A 71 9.45 -7.29 6.51
C THR A 71 8.07 -7.21 5.84
N PHE A 72 7.19 -8.17 6.14
CA PHE A 72 5.77 -8.15 5.77
C PHE A 72 4.86 -7.83 6.95
N ASP A 73 5.43 -7.56 8.13
CA ASP A 73 4.68 -7.17 9.31
C ASP A 73 4.12 -5.76 9.15
N PHE A 74 2.93 -5.55 9.70
CA PHE A 74 2.27 -4.24 9.72
C PHE A 74 1.95 -3.89 11.17
N ASP A 75 2.83 -3.09 11.78
CA ASP A 75 2.49 -2.36 12.99
C ASP A 75 1.88 -1.02 12.58
N PHE A 76 0.57 -0.87 12.76
CA PHE A 76 -0.11 0.36 12.36
C PHE A 76 0.35 1.57 13.17
N ASP A 77 0.97 1.40 14.34
CA ASP A 77 1.47 2.50 15.17
C ASP A 77 2.65 3.24 14.51
N ASP A 78 3.40 2.55 13.65
CA ASP A 78 4.50 3.12 12.86
C ASP A 78 4.04 3.94 11.64
N TYR A 79 2.76 3.85 11.28
CA TYR A 79 2.17 4.58 10.16
C TYR A 79 1.56 5.90 10.62
N GLU A 80 1.60 6.88 9.74
CA GLU A 80 0.87 8.15 9.83
C GLU A 80 -0.15 8.28 8.70
N CYS A 81 -1.15 9.14 8.90
CA CYS A 81 -2.18 9.37 7.90
C CYS A 81 -1.81 10.54 6.99
N ARG A 82 -1.71 10.27 5.70
CA ARG A 82 -1.69 11.31 4.66
C ARG A 82 -3.11 11.54 4.16
N CYS A 83 -3.74 12.57 4.71
CA CYS A 83 -5.17 12.84 4.50
C CYS A 83 -5.53 13.22 3.06
N ASP A 84 -6.75 12.84 2.68
CA ASP A 84 -7.38 13.23 1.41
C ASP A 84 -7.61 14.74 1.35
N GLN A 85 -7.90 15.27 0.16
CA GLN A 85 -7.88 16.70 -0.21
C GLN A 85 -8.70 17.67 0.68
N HIS A 86 -9.56 17.17 1.56
CA HIS A 86 -10.44 17.99 2.42
C HIS A 86 -10.31 17.67 3.90
N TYR A 87 -9.34 16.84 4.28
CA TYR A 87 -9.15 16.39 5.64
C TYR A 87 -7.77 16.79 6.18
N LYS A 88 -7.66 16.87 7.50
CA LYS A 88 -6.42 17.16 8.22
C LYS A 88 -6.47 16.57 9.63
N GLY A 89 -5.39 16.75 10.37
CA GLY A 89 -5.19 16.15 11.70
C GLY A 89 -4.52 14.79 11.61
N GLU A 90 -4.13 14.25 12.76
CA GLU A 90 -3.34 13.02 12.86
C GLU A 90 -4.03 11.78 12.26
N ASN A 91 -5.35 11.73 12.34
CA ASN A 91 -6.20 10.63 11.86
C ASN A 91 -7.21 11.07 10.78
N CYS A 92 -7.01 12.25 10.17
CA CYS A 92 -7.92 12.81 9.16
C CYS A 92 -9.36 13.06 9.65
N SER A 93 -9.55 13.30 10.94
CA SER A 93 -10.86 13.58 11.54
C SER A 93 -11.40 14.98 11.21
N GLU A 94 -10.53 15.97 11.05
CA GLU A 94 -10.93 17.37 10.82
C GLU A 94 -11.14 17.67 9.35
N GLN A 95 -12.20 18.42 9.02
CA GLN A 95 -12.35 19.00 7.69
C GLN A 95 -11.49 20.25 7.54
N ARG A 96 -10.79 20.37 6.41
CA ARG A 96 -10.12 21.60 6.01
C ARG A 96 -11.19 22.66 5.69
N ARG A 97 -11.33 23.67 6.55
CA ARG A 97 -12.06 24.89 6.23
C ARG A 97 -11.19 25.71 5.29
N PHE A 98 -11.60 25.82 4.02
CA PHE A 98 -11.03 26.80 3.12
C PHE A 98 -11.61 28.18 3.48
N PRO A 99 -10.78 29.19 3.76
CA PRO A 99 -11.27 30.56 3.75
C PRO A 99 -11.69 30.87 2.30
N TYR A 100 -12.94 31.29 2.12
CA TYR A 100 -13.44 31.86 0.87
C TYR A 100 -12.70 33.15 0.54
#